data_AF-A0A4P6PAH7-F1
#
_entry.id   AF-A0A4P6PAH7-F1
#
_cell.length_a   1.000
_cell.length_b   1.000
_cell.length_c   1.000
_cell.angle_alpha   90.00
_cell.angle_beta   90.00
_cell.angle_gamma   90.00
#
_symmetry.space_group_name_H-M   'P 1'
#
loop_
_entity.id
_entity.type
_entity.pdbx_description
1 polymer ?
#
loop_
_entity_poly.entity_id
_entity_poly.type
_entity_poly.pdbx_seq_one_letter_code
_entity_poly.pdbx_strand_id
1 'polypeptide(L)'
;MRSVADKRPATEPVPETLDWNKWLGPLQTVDYSPAYLPGYWCSWFESGTGTLGDWFCHNADAPYAILGLDCPTSVEIESAGKKKLLFPGHSKVIFTFPYAG
;
A
#
# COMPACT_ATOMS: atom_id res chain seq x y z
N MET A 1 -0.54 1.81 18.27
CA MET A 1 -1.12 1.40 16.98
C MET A 1 -2.14 0.29 17.27
N ARG A 2 -3.45 0.59 17.21
CA ARG A 2 -4.51 -0.37 17.62
C ARG A 2 -4.54 -1.55 16.64
N SER A 3 -4.53 -2.76 17.17
CA SER A 3 -4.67 -4.01 16.42
C SER A 3 -6.05 -4.09 15.79
N VAL A 4 -6.15 -3.78 14.50
CA VAL A 4 -7.38 -3.95 13.70
C VAL A 4 -7.04 -4.75 12.43
N ALA A 5 -6.28 -5.84 12.59
CA ALA A 5 -5.57 -6.48 11.47
C ALA A 5 -6.37 -7.55 10.71
N ASP A 6 -7.51 -8.01 11.23
CA ASP A 6 -8.24 -9.17 10.66
C ASP A 6 -9.74 -8.96 10.44
N LYS A 7 -10.27 -7.78 10.78
CA LYS A 7 -11.70 -7.48 10.67
C LYS A 7 -11.89 -6.12 10.01
N ARG A 8 -13.01 -5.97 9.31
CA ARG A 8 -13.45 -4.69 8.77
C ARG A 8 -13.59 -3.67 9.92
N PRO A 9 -13.25 -2.40 9.67
CA PRO A 9 -13.47 -1.36 10.65
C PRO A 9 -14.98 -1.15 10.84
N ALA A 10 -15.36 -0.52 11.95
CA ALA A 10 -16.76 -0.21 12.20
C ALA A 10 -17.28 0.80 11.16
N THR A 11 -18.48 0.54 10.67
CA THR A 11 -19.23 1.45 9.80
C THR A 11 -19.60 2.70 10.56
N GLU A 12 -19.39 3.86 9.95
CA GLU A 12 -19.78 5.16 10.46
C GLU A 12 -20.55 5.95 9.37
N PRO A 13 -21.32 6.99 9.74
CA PRO A 13 -21.96 7.87 8.76
C PRO A 13 -20.93 8.55 7.86
N VAL A 14 -21.22 8.60 6.56
CA VAL A 14 -20.41 9.34 5.59
C VAL A 14 -20.49 10.85 5.90
N PRO A 15 -19.36 11.57 6.02
CA PRO A 15 -19.37 13.02 6.16
C PRO A 15 -20.09 13.70 4.98
N GLU A 16 -20.86 14.76 5.25
CA GLU A 16 -21.57 15.52 4.21
C GLU A 16 -20.64 16.09 3.12
N THR A 17 -19.36 16.28 3.45
CA THR A 17 -18.31 16.78 2.54
C THR A 17 -17.69 15.70 1.67
N LEU A 18 -18.08 14.43 1.81
CA LEU A 18 -17.50 13.30 1.10
C LEU A 18 -18.56 12.55 0.30
N ASP A 19 -18.41 12.51 -1.03
CA ASP A 19 -19.17 11.60 -1.88
C ASP A 19 -18.48 10.22 -1.88
N TRP A 20 -18.91 9.35 -0.97
CA TRP A 20 -18.29 8.05 -0.77
C TRP A 20 -18.38 7.13 -1.99
N ASN A 21 -19.50 7.15 -2.70
CA ASN A 21 -19.68 6.32 -3.90
C ASN A 21 -18.72 6.77 -5.02
N LYS A 22 -18.55 8.08 -5.21
CA LYS A 22 -17.55 8.59 -6.16
C LYS A 22 -16.13 8.29 -5.74
N TRP A 23 -15.82 8.37 -4.44
CA TRP A 23 -14.49 8.05 -3.94
C TRP A 23 -14.14 6.57 -4.15
N LEU A 24 -15.09 5.66 -3.90
CA LEU A 24 -14.92 4.23 -4.17
C LEU A 24 -14.70 3.95 -5.66
N GLY A 25 -15.41 4.65 -6.54
CA GLY A 25 -15.28 4.46 -7.98
C GLY A 25 -15.50 2.98 -8.38
N PRO A 26 -14.51 2.31 -9.01
CA PRO A 26 -14.64 0.92 -9.44
C PRO A 26 -14.38 -0.12 -8.33
N LEU A 27 -14.05 0.33 -7.11
CA LEU A 27 -13.77 -0.57 -6.01
C LEU A 27 -15.02 -1.37 -5.61
N GLN A 28 -14.80 -2.54 -4.98
CA GLN A 28 -15.89 -3.27 -4.35
C GLN A 28 -16.58 -2.37 -3.32
N THR A 29 -17.91 -2.41 -3.29
CA THR A 29 -18.70 -1.60 -2.36
C THR A 29 -18.36 -1.98 -0.92
N VAL A 30 -17.86 -1.02 -0.16
CA VAL A 30 -17.55 -1.16 1.26
C VAL A 30 -18.18 0.00 2.03
N ASP A 31 -18.63 -0.29 3.25
CA ASP A 31 -19.15 0.73 4.14
C ASP A 31 -18.07 1.76 4.52
N TYR A 32 -18.48 3.02 4.68
CA TYR A 32 -17.57 4.07 5.10
C TYR A 32 -17.09 3.86 6.54
N SER A 33 -15.81 4.18 6.75
CA SER A 33 -15.20 4.27 8.07
C SER A 33 -14.07 5.31 8.02
N PRO A 34 -13.87 6.12 9.08
CA PRO A 34 -12.71 7.02 9.20
C PRO A 34 -11.37 6.28 9.24
N ALA A 35 -11.37 4.94 9.29
CA ALA A 35 -10.16 4.14 9.16
C ALA A 35 -9.58 4.10 7.73
N TYR A 36 -10.34 4.50 6.70
CA TYR A 36 -9.85 4.55 5.32
C TYR A 36 -9.24 5.92 5.00
N LEU A 37 -10.01 6.99 5.18
CA LEU A 37 -9.63 8.35 4.81
C LEU A 37 -9.26 9.20 6.03
N PRO A 38 -8.33 10.17 5.89
CA PRO A 38 -7.73 10.62 4.63
C PRO A 38 -6.45 9.87 4.20
N GLY A 39 -5.82 9.08 5.07
CA GLY A 39 -4.42 8.66 4.86
C GLY A 39 -4.13 7.16 4.82
N TYR A 40 -5.08 6.30 5.17
CA TYR A 40 -4.81 4.86 5.32
C TYR A 40 -5.35 4.02 4.16
N TRP A 41 -6.09 4.63 3.23
CA TRP A 41 -6.75 3.95 2.12
C TRP A 41 -5.76 3.12 1.28
N CYS A 42 -4.53 3.58 1.06
CA CYS A 42 -3.54 2.82 0.29
C CYS A 42 -3.04 1.56 1.02
N SER A 43 -3.23 1.48 2.34
CA SER A 43 -2.83 0.33 3.16
C SER A 43 -3.79 -0.86 3.09
N TRP A 44 -4.97 -0.70 2.49
CA TRP A 44 -5.95 -1.77 2.30
C TRP A 44 -5.77 -2.43 0.94
N PHE A 45 -5.86 -3.76 0.87
CA PHE A 45 -5.67 -4.50 -0.38
C PHE A 45 -6.66 -4.12 -1.49
N GLU A 46 -7.84 -3.62 -1.13
CA GLU A 46 -8.88 -3.27 -2.09
C GLU A 46 -8.62 -1.92 -2.74
N SER A 47 -8.18 -0.93 -1.96
CA SER A 47 -8.06 0.45 -2.42
C SER A 47 -6.64 0.87 -2.78
N GLY A 48 -5.62 0.01 -2.61
CA GLY A 48 -4.26 0.37 -2.98
C GLY A 48 -3.24 -0.77 -2.94
N THR A 49 -1.97 -0.38 -2.96
CA THR A 49 -0.80 -1.27 -3.09
C THR A 49 0.16 -1.16 -1.90
N GLY A 50 -0.32 -0.64 -0.77
CA GLY A 50 0.46 -0.34 0.41
C GLY A 50 1.41 0.84 0.22
N THR A 51 2.08 1.22 1.30
CA THR A 51 3.13 2.26 1.28
C THR A 51 4.25 1.91 0.30
N LEU A 52 4.52 0.62 0.08
CA LEU A 52 5.50 0.19 -0.91
C LEU A 52 5.08 0.66 -2.31
N GLY A 53 3.88 0.34 -2.80
CA GLY A 53 3.49 0.79 -4.15
C GLY A 53 3.32 2.31 -4.27
N ASP A 54 2.91 2.98 -3.18
CA ASP A 54 2.72 4.44 -3.13
C ASP A 54 4.06 5.21 -3.19
N TRP A 55 5.09 4.74 -2.47
CA TRP A 55 6.37 5.47 -2.33
C TRP A 55 7.54 4.88 -3.11
N PHE A 56 7.46 3.62 -3.54
CA PHE A 56 8.61 2.94 -4.15
C PHE A 56 9.04 3.62 -5.44
N CYS A 57 8.11 4.00 -6.32
CA CYS A 57 8.45 4.67 -7.58
C CYS A 57 9.23 5.96 -7.34
N HIS A 58 8.84 6.76 -6.35
CA HIS A 58 9.50 8.01 -6.00
C HIS A 58 10.92 7.81 -5.44
N ASN A 59 11.13 6.72 -4.69
CA ASN A 59 12.43 6.43 -4.06
C ASN A 59 13.37 5.64 -4.99
N ALA A 60 12.82 4.85 -5.91
CA ALA A 60 13.58 3.98 -6.80
C ALA A 60 13.97 4.65 -8.12
N ASP A 61 13.26 5.70 -8.56
CA ASP A 61 13.54 6.37 -9.83
C ASP A 61 14.99 6.85 -9.96
N ALA A 62 15.46 7.64 -8.98
CA ALA A 62 16.83 8.18 -8.98
C ALA A 62 17.93 7.10 -9.02
N PRO A 63 17.96 6.06 -8.15
CA PRO A 63 18.98 5.03 -8.24
C PRO A 63 18.91 4.21 -9.53
N TYR A 64 17.72 3.92 -10.07
CA TYR A 64 17.60 3.25 -11.36
C TYR A 64 18.23 4.08 -12.49
N ALA A 65 17.93 5.39 -12.53
CA ALA A 65 18.47 6.28 -13.56
C ALA A 65 20.00 6.48 -13.43
N ILE A 66 20.50 6.72 -12.21
CA ILE A 66 21.92 7.05 -11.99
C ILE A 66 22.82 5.84 -12.19
N LEU A 67 22.39 4.65 -11.74
CA LEU A 67 23.19 3.43 -11.84
C LEU A 67 22.91 2.64 -13.13
N GLY A 68 21.99 3.12 -13.99
CA GLY A 68 21.59 2.42 -15.20
C GLY A 68 21.01 1.03 -14.93
N LEU A 69 20.21 0.89 -13.86
CA LEU A 69 19.64 -0.40 -13.46
C LEU A 69 18.52 -0.80 -14.42
N ASP A 70 18.48 -2.09 -14.74
CA ASP A 70 17.37 -2.75 -15.40
C ASP A 70 16.72 -3.76 -14.42
N CYS A 71 16.20 -4.88 -14.89
CA CYS A 71 15.53 -5.86 -14.07
C CYS A 71 16.47 -6.47 -13.01
N PRO A 72 16.01 -6.57 -11.74
CA PRO A 72 16.77 -7.25 -10.70
C PRO A 72 16.87 -8.76 -10.99
N THR A 73 17.98 -9.37 -10.59
CA THR A 73 18.19 -10.83 -10.65
C THR A 73 17.52 -11.55 -9.48
N SER A 74 17.33 -10.88 -8.34
CA SER A 74 16.57 -11.42 -7.22
C SER A 74 15.85 -10.33 -6.42
N VAL A 75 14.77 -10.74 -5.77
CA VAL A 75 14.00 -9.91 -4.83
C VAL A 75 13.73 -10.71 -3.57
N GLU A 76 14.17 -10.20 -2.42
CA GLU A 76 13.93 -10.79 -1.12
C GLU A 76 13.04 -9.89 -0.27
N ILE A 77 12.11 -10.49 0.48
CA ILE A 77 11.12 -9.76 1.26
C ILE A 77 11.10 -10.28 2.69
N GLU A 78 11.33 -9.38 3.64
CA GLU A 78 11.08 -9.59 5.06
C GLU A 78 9.90 -8.70 5.47
N SER A 79 8.86 -9.23 6.11
CA SER A 79 7.68 -8.44 6.46
C SER A 79 7.09 -8.83 7.81
N ALA A 80 6.25 -7.94 8.36
CA ALA A 80 5.49 -8.13 9.60
C ALA A 80 4.47 -9.30 9.58
N GLY A 81 4.50 -10.14 8.55
CA GLY A 81 3.54 -11.19 8.31
C GLY A 81 2.32 -10.73 7.53
N LYS A 82 1.60 -11.72 6.98
CA LYS A 82 0.40 -11.50 6.17
C LYS A 82 -0.78 -11.12 7.07
N LYS A 83 -1.53 -10.09 6.67
CA LYS A 83 -2.85 -9.75 7.22
C LYS A 83 -3.92 -10.09 6.19
N LYS A 84 -5.20 -10.14 6.60
CA LYS A 84 -6.31 -10.47 5.70
C LYS A 84 -6.73 -9.33 4.78
N LEU A 85 -6.70 -8.09 5.29
CA LEU A 85 -7.28 -6.92 4.62
C LEU A 85 -6.25 -5.81 4.33
N LEU A 86 -5.09 -5.87 4.97
CA LEU A 86 -4.12 -4.79 5.00
C LEU A 86 -2.75 -5.28 4.54
N PHE A 87 -1.98 -4.38 3.95
CA PHE A 87 -0.54 -4.56 3.79
C PHE A 87 0.15 -4.62 5.17
N PRO A 88 1.31 -5.30 5.27
CA PRO A 88 2.06 -5.39 6.52
C PRO A 88 2.48 -3.99 6.99
N GLY A 89 2.46 -3.77 8.31
CA GLY A 89 2.83 -2.47 8.89
C GLY A 89 4.33 -2.15 8.78
N HIS A 90 5.15 -3.16 8.47
CA HIS A 90 6.54 -2.99 8.09
C HIS A 90 6.95 -4.07 7.07
N SER A 91 7.81 -3.69 6.14
CA SER A 91 8.47 -4.61 5.21
C SER A 91 9.83 -4.05 4.83
N LYS A 92 10.79 -4.94 4.63
CA LYS A 92 12.09 -4.69 4.01
C LYS A 92 12.13 -5.49 2.72
N VAL A 93 12.40 -4.79 1.61
CA VAL A 93 12.56 -5.40 0.28
C VAL A 93 13.98 -5.17 -0.18
N ILE A 94 14.68 -6.24 -0.54
CA ILE A 94 16.06 -6.19 -1.03
C ILE A 94 16.03 -6.60 -2.50
N PHE A 95 16.49 -5.69 -3.37
CA PHE A 95 16.64 -5.94 -4.80
C PHE A 95 18.13 -6.18 -5.09
N THR A 96 18.43 -7.30 -5.76
CA THR A 96 19.77 -7.59 -6.25
C THR A 96 19.78 -7.36 -7.75
N PHE A 97 20.74 -6.57 -8.23
CA PHE A 97 20.92 -6.27 -9.65
C PHE A 97 22.19 -6.95 -10.18
N PRO A 98 22.24 -7.28 -11.47
CA PRO A 98 23.48 -7.75 -12.08
C PRO A 98 24.52 -6.62 -12.04
N TYR A 99 25.78 -6.98 -11.80
CA TYR A 99 26.88 -6.02 -11.90
C TYR A 99 27.04 -5.58 -13.36
N ALA A 100 26.75 -4.31 -13.64
CA ALA A 100 27.12 -3.68 -14.90
C ALA A 100 28.57 -3.23 -14.77
N GLY A 101 29.48 -3.97 -15.40
CA GLY A 101 30.92 -3.71 -15.35
C GLY A 101 31.35 -2.43 -16.04
#